data_AF-A0AAD5E5H2-F1
#
_entry.id   AF-A0AAD5E5H2-F1
#
_cell.length_a   1.000
_cell.length_b   1.000
_cell.length_c   1.000
_cell.angle_alpha   90.00
_cell.angle_beta   90.00
_cell.angle_gamma   90.00
#
_symmetry.space_group_name_H-M   'P 1'
#
loop_
_entity.id
_entity.type
_entity.pdbx_description
1 polymer ?
#
loop_
_entity_poly.entity_id
_entity_poly.type
_entity_poly.pdbx_seq_one_letter_code
_entity_poly.pdbx_strand_id
1 'polypeptide(L)'
;MITASRPVLVAAALSVILLVSWLVSTSSTQVNWYTCHDTNSKVDTANKAMDGSLARPVNNFNYFDMNQLNASAQDTHYNQHVLILTPFKEAARHIERYFENVNSLTYPHHLISLGFLVSDSQDGTIEKLQQHAQDVSKQQEPWQRFNRISIFQKDFDFVLSEEDRHDYDVQIKRREIMSKSRNYLLASALTEDIAWVLWLDGDVIEYPATLIEDLTSMDKDVIVPNCWWHSYNEEGGYDKNNWQETNESWAFQSTLKPTDVLVEGTYVGVRVNRIPVSGLTLASLNRL
;
A
#
# COMPACT_ATOMS: atom_id res chain seq x y z
N MET A 1 -51.09 -35.10 36.26
CA MET A 1 -50.12 -34.79 35.17
C MET A 1 -49.03 -33.94 35.79
N ILE A 2 -47.82 -34.49 35.85
CA ILE A 2 -46.77 -34.09 36.81
C ILE A 2 -46.08 -32.80 36.34
N THR A 3 -46.25 -31.73 37.10
CA THR A 3 -45.52 -30.47 36.96
C THR A 3 -44.10 -30.64 37.48
N ALA A 4 -43.13 -30.73 36.59
CA ALA A 4 -41.72 -30.75 36.96
C ALA A 4 -41.34 -29.40 37.59
N SER A 5 -40.86 -29.44 38.83
CA SER A 5 -40.43 -28.26 39.58
C SER A 5 -39.21 -27.60 38.93
N ARG A 6 -39.22 -26.27 38.80
CA ARG A 6 -38.17 -25.40 38.23
C ARG A 6 -36.71 -25.79 38.51
N PRO A 7 -36.30 -26.33 39.69
CA PRO A 7 -34.93 -26.81 39.89
C PRO A 7 -34.49 -27.98 38.97
N VAL A 8 -35.42 -28.82 38.51
CA VAL A 8 -35.09 -30.00 37.66
C VAL A 8 -34.71 -29.57 36.24
N LEU A 9 -35.35 -28.52 35.72
CA LEU A 9 -35.05 -27.95 34.40
C LEU A 9 -33.70 -27.23 34.37
N VAL A 10 -33.32 -26.56 35.46
CA VAL A 10 -32.02 -25.88 35.58
C VAL A 10 -30.87 -26.90 35.68
N ALA A 11 -31.06 -27.98 36.44
CA ALA A 11 -30.08 -29.06 36.53
C ALA A 11 -29.87 -29.76 35.16
N ALA A 12 -30.95 -30.00 34.42
CA ALA A 12 -30.88 -30.58 33.08
C ALA A 12 -30.12 -29.66 32.10
N ALA A 13 -30.38 -28.34 32.13
CA ALA A 13 -29.69 -27.38 31.27
C ALA A 13 -28.18 -27.29 31.59
N LEU A 14 -27.80 -27.28 32.88
CA LEU A 14 -26.39 -27.27 33.28
C LEU A 14 -25.66 -28.57 32.88
N SER A 15 -26.33 -29.72 32.96
CA SER A 15 -25.74 -30.99 32.50
C SER A 15 -25.50 -31.03 30.99
N VAL A 16 -26.38 -30.40 30.19
CA VAL A 16 -26.19 -30.29 28.74
C VAL A 16 -25.02 -29.36 28.40
N ILE A 17 -24.89 -28.22 29.10
CA ILE A 17 -23.77 -27.29 28.90
C ILE A 17 -22.43 -27.96 29.24
N LEU A 18 -22.37 -28.70 30.36
CA LEU A 18 -21.17 -29.45 30.74
C LEU A 18 -20.82 -30.56 29.74
N LEU A 19 -21.82 -31.25 29.17
CA LEU A 19 -21.62 -32.26 28.12
C LEU A 19 -21.09 -31.64 26.82
N VAL A 20 -21.60 -30.47 26.42
CA VAL A 20 -21.11 -29.75 25.24
C VAL A 20 -19.69 -29.24 25.45
N SER A 21 -19.38 -28.66 26.62
CA SER A 21 -18.01 -28.25 26.94
C SER A 21 -17.03 -29.43 26.98
N TRP A 22 -17.46 -30.59 27.49
CA TRP A 22 -16.64 -31.80 27.47
C TRP A 22 -16.40 -32.30 26.04
N LEU A 23 -17.44 -32.37 25.19
CA LEU A 23 -17.32 -32.77 23.78
C LEU A 23 -16.43 -31.84 22.94
N VAL A 24 -16.47 -30.53 23.20
CA VAL A 24 -15.58 -29.56 22.56
C VAL A 24 -14.13 -29.73 23.04
N SER A 25 -13.91 -30.05 24.32
CA SER A 25 -12.56 -30.30 24.85
C SER A 25 -11.92 -31.62 24.38
N THR A 26 -12.72 -32.63 24.01
CA THR A 26 -12.23 -33.90 23.48
C THR A 26 -11.97 -33.88 21.96
N SER A 27 -12.29 -32.78 21.28
CA SER A 27 -12.02 -32.59 19.85
C SER A 27 -10.80 -31.70 19.63
N SER A 28 -9.72 -31.93 20.38
CA SER A 28 -8.40 -31.46 20.01
C SER A 28 -7.70 -32.58 19.24
N THR A 29 -7.76 -32.52 17.92
CA THR A 29 -6.87 -33.30 17.07
C THR A 29 -5.44 -32.85 17.37
N GLN A 30 -4.67 -33.68 18.08
CA GLN A 30 -3.22 -33.54 18.15
C GLN A 30 -2.67 -33.62 16.73
N VAL A 31 -2.26 -32.48 16.18
CA VAL A 31 -1.38 -32.43 15.02
C VAL A 31 0.00 -32.85 15.53
N ASN A 32 0.38 -34.09 15.25
CA ASN A 32 1.73 -34.58 15.49
C ASN A 32 2.69 -33.84 14.56
N TRP A 33 3.42 -32.87 15.12
CA TRP A 33 4.61 -32.32 14.48
C TRP A 33 5.70 -33.38 14.58
N TYR A 34 6.05 -33.99 13.44
CA TYR A 34 7.31 -34.72 13.34
C TYR A 34 8.45 -33.70 13.41
N THR A 35 8.99 -33.47 14.60
CA THR A 35 10.31 -32.86 14.78
C THR A 35 11.35 -33.85 14.27
N CYS A 36 12.07 -33.50 13.19
CA CYS A 36 13.31 -34.22 12.89
C CYS A 36 14.35 -33.81 13.93
N HIS A 37 14.54 -34.66 14.93
CA HIS A 37 15.76 -34.68 15.72
C HIS A 37 16.86 -35.21 14.81
N ASP A 38 17.76 -34.35 14.34
CA ASP A 38 19.04 -34.82 13.83
C ASP A 38 20.06 -34.79 14.98
N THR A 39 20.12 -35.92 15.67
CA THR A 39 21.23 -36.27 16.55
C THR A 39 22.32 -36.89 15.69
N ASN A 40 23.46 -36.22 15.53
CA ASN A 40 24.75 -36.90 15.63
C ASN A 40 25.95 -35.94 15.76
N SER A 41 26.35 -35.77 17.01
CA SER A 41 27.69 -36.15 17.52
C SER A 41 28.69 -36.69 16.48
N LYS A 42 29.83 -35.98 16.38
CA LYS A 42 31.19 -36.45 16.07
C LYS A 42 31.35 -37.93 15.66
N VAL A 43 31.77 -38.14 14.41
CA VAL A 43 32.57 -39.31 14.00
C VAL A 43 33.79 -38.80 13.24
N ASP A 44 34.95 -38.94 13.85
CA ASP A 44 36.25 -38.72 13.23
C ASP A 44 36.59 -39.85 12.24
N THR A 45 37.44 -39.49 11.27
CA THR A 45 38.37 -40.33 10.48
C THR A 45 37.92 -40.80 9.09
N ALA A 46 38.52 -40.11 8.12
CA ALA A 46 39.06 -40.59 6.83
C ALA A 46 38.31 -41.66 6.04
N ASN A 47 37.80 -41.24 4.86
CA ASN A 47 37.97 -42.06 3.66
C ASN A 47 38.17 -41.16 2.42
N LYS A 48 39.24 -41.50 1.70
CA LYS A 48 39.66 -40.94 0.41
C LYS A 48 38.60 -41.18 -0.66
N ALA A 49 38.43 -40.15 -1.50
CA ALA A 49 38.09 -40.18 -2.92
C ALA A 49 37.25 -41.37 -3.43
N MET A 50 35.97 -41.11 -3.69
CA MET A 50 35.29 -41.66 -4.85
C MET A 50 34.39 -40.58 -5.45
N ASP A 51 34.60 -40.35 -6.74
CA ASP A 51 33.79 -39.58 -7.66
C ASP A 51 32.30 -39.94 -7.55
N GLY A 52 31.44 -38.92 -7.59
CA GLY A 52 30.01 -39.06 -7.38
C GLY A 52 29.40 -37.73 -6.94
N SER A 53 29.11 -36.87 -7.92
CA SER A 53 28.22 -35.71 -7.81
C SER A 53 26.87 -36.12 -7.18
N LEU A 54 26.79 -36.15 -5.85
CA LEU A 54 25.53 -36.16 -5.13
C LEU A 54 25.03 -34.72 -5.10
N ALA A 55 24.15 -34.40 -6.06
CA ALA A 55 23.41 -33.16 -6.07
C ALA A 55 22.76 -32.96 -4.69
N ARG A 56 23.19 -31.93 -3.96
CA ARG A 56 22.45 -31.45 -2.78
C ARG A 56 21.01 -31.19 -3.24
N PRO A 57 19.97 -31.64 -2.51
CA PRO A 57 18.61 -31.27 -2.86
C PRO A 57 18.52 -29.76 -2.79
N VAL A 58 18.38 -29.14 -3.96
CA VAL A 58 18.19 -27.70 -4.05
C VAL A 58 16.75 -27.46 -3.60
N ASN A 59 16.57 -27.04 -2.35
CA ASN A 59 15.29 -26.53 -1.91
C ASN A 59 15.03 -25.22 -2.67
N ASN A 60 14.31 -25.32 -3.79
CA ASN A 60 13.93 -24.21 -4.67
C ASN A 60 12.59 -23.59 -4.26
N PHE A 61 12.34 -23.41 -2.96
CA PHE A 61 11.13 -22.77 -2.49
C PHE A 61 11.45 -21.79 -1.36
N ASN A 62 10.73 -20.66 -1.36
CA ASN A 62 10.73 -19.69 -0.28
C ASN A 62 9.38 -19.78 0.45
N TYR A 63 9.41 -19.75 1.77
CA TYR A 63 8.22 -19.68 2.61
C TYR A 63 8.21 -18.35 3.35
N PHE A 64 7.08 -17.66 3.30
CA PHE A 64 6.87 -16.37 3.95
C PHE A 64 5.61 -16.45 4.81
N ASP A 65 5.74 -16.23 6.11
CA ASP A 65 4.60 -16.11 7.02
C ASP A 65 4.11 -14.66 7.05
N MET A 66 3.12 -14.35 6.22
CA MET A 66 2.58 -13.01 6.08
C MET A 66 1.87 -12.50 7.35
N ASN A 67 1.57 -13.36 8.32
CA ASN A 67 0.99 -12.92 9.60
C ASN A 67 2.01 -12.21 10.51
N GLN A 68 3.30 -12.27 10.17
CA GLN A 68 4.37 -11.58 10.90
C GLN A 68 4.60 -10.15 10.37
N LEU A 69 4.05 -9.82 9.20
CA LEU A 69 4.10 -8.49 8.63
C LEU A 69 3.04 -7.61 9.32
N ASN A 70 3.45 -6.89 10.36
CA ASN A 70 2.57 -5.96 11.07
C ASN A 70 2.83 -4.52 10.61
N ALA A 71 1.90 -3.97 9.84
CA ALA A 71 1.75 -2.53 9.64
C ALA A 71 1.01 -1.96 10.86
N SER A 72 1.74 -1.36 11.81
CA SER A 72 1.17 -0.85 13.06
C SER A 72 1.80 0.47 13.49
N ALA A 73 0.96 1.38 13.97
CA ALA A 73 1.38 2.64 14.59
C ALA A 73 2.10 2.50 15.95
N GLN A 74 2.09 1.31 16.57
CA GLN A 74 2.64 1.09 17.92
C GLN A 74 4.13 0.73 17.94
N ASP A 75 4.76 0.57 16.78
CA ASP A 75 6.20 0.25 16.72
C ASP A 75 7.02 1.52 16.98
N THR A 76 7.52 1.66 18.21
CA THR A 76 8.30 2.82 18.67
C THR A 76 9.63 3.01 17.95
N HIS A 77 10.00 2.08 17.07
CA HIS A 77 11.27 2.07 16.36
C HIS A 77 11.17 2.17 14.83
N TYR A 78 9.98 2.39 14.25
CA TYR A 78 9.77 2.55 12.80
C TYR A 78 10.59 1.56 11.97
N ASN A 79 10.28 0.25 12.07
CA ASN A 79 11.03 -0.81 11.40
C ASN A 79 10.24 -1.49 10.27
N GLN A 80 9.41 -0.72 9.58
CA GLN A 80 8.48 -1.23 8.56
C GLN A 80 8.92 -0.76 7.19
N HIS A 81 9.03 -1.67 6.22
CA HIS A 81 9.38 -1.27 4.87
C HIS A 81 8.22 -0.51 4.20
N VAL A 82 8.55 0.62 3.59
CA VAL A 82 7.62 1.50 2.88
C VAL A 82 7.98 1.52 1.40
N LEU A 83 7.01 1.28 0.54
CA LEU A 83 7.15 1.38 -0.91
C LEU A 83 6.47 2.68 -1.40
N ILE A 84 7.26 3.64 -1.86
CA ILE A 84 6.76 4.86 -2.50
C ILE A 84 6.60 4.58 -4.00
N LEU A 85 5.40 4.74 -4.53
CA LEU A 85 5.06 4.49 -5.93
C LEU A 85 4.67 5.78 -6.64
N THR A 86 5.36 6.03 -7.75
CA THR A 86 5.21 7.27 -8.53
C THR A 86 5.11 6.96 -10.03
N PRO A 87 3.91 7.07 -10.63
CA PRO A 87 3.77 7.03 -12.09
C PRO A 87 4.20 8.37 -12.71
N PHE A 88 4.90 8.31 -13.84
CA PHE A 88 5.39 9.48 -14.58
C PHE A 88 5.02 9.42 -16.06
N LYS A 89 4.73 10.59 -16.62
CA LYS A 89 4.59 10.85 -18.05
C LYS A 89 4.94 12.32 -18.29
N GLU A 90 5.94 12.58 -19.12
CA GLU A 90 6.47 13.92 -19.42
C GLU A 90 6.75 14.74 -18.14
N ALA A 91 7.58 14.17 -17.26
CA ALA A 91 7.83 14.67 -15.92
C ALA A 91 9.29 15.06 -15.63
N ALA A 92 10.14 15.23 -16.64
CA ALA A 92 11.57 15.54 -16.46
C ALA A 92 11.80 16.81 -15.60
N ARG A 93 10.88 17.78 -15.69
CA ARG A 93 10.91 19.00 -14.86
C ARG A 93 10.70 18.76 -13.37
N HIS A 94 10.05 17.65 -13.00
CA HIS A 94 9.71 17.34 -11.61
C HIS A 94 10.75 16.48 -10.90
N ILE A 95 11.55 15.71 -11.64
CA ILE A 95 12.44 14.68 -11.07
C ILE A 95 13.40 15.24 -10.02
N GLU A 96 13.97 16.42 -10.25
CA GLU A 96 14.92 17.03 -9.31
C GLU A 96 14.26 17.34 -7.97
N ARG A 97 13.16 18.09 -8.01
CA ARG A 97 12.37 18.43 -6.82
C ARG A 97 11.83 17.18 -6.12
N TYR A 98 11.42 16.17 -6.87
CA TYR A 98 10.98 14.90 -6.33
C TYR A 98 12.09 14.27 -5.46
N PHE A 99 13.31 14.15 -5.99
CA PHE A 99 14.44 13.57 -5.26
C PHE A 99 14.86 14.44 -4.06
N GLU A 100 14.82 15.77 -4.17
CA GLU A 100 15.03 16.65 -3.01
C GLU A 100 14.06 16.32 -1.88
N ASN A 101 12.77 16.18 -2.21
CA ASN A 101 11.73 15.96 -1.21
C ASN A 101 11.86 14.57 -0.57
N VAL A 102 11.99 13.49 -1.36
CA VAL A 102 12.12 12.13 -0.78
C VAL A 102 13.42 11.96 0.00
N ASN A 103 14.51 12.64 -0.38
CA ASN A 103 15.75 12.64 0.39
C ASN A 103 15.63 13.39 1.72
N SER A 104 14.68 14.33 1.83
CA SER A 104 14.46 15.11 3.05
C SER A 104 13.55 14.41 4.07
N LEU A 105 12.92 13.30 3.71
CA LEU A 105 12.10 12.50 4.63
C LEU A 105 12.92 12.04 5.85
N THR A 106 12.30 12.05 7.03
CA THR A 106 12.94 11.61 8.29
C THR A 106 12.88 10.11 8.50
N TYR A 107 11.97 9.42 7.79
CA TYR A 107 11.85 7.97 7.86
C TYR A 107 13.14 7.29 7.41
N PRO A 108 13.63 6.23 8.09
CA PRO A 108 14.91 5.64 7.76
C PRO A 108 14.97 5.15 6.30
N HIS A 109 15.85 5.74 5.47
CA HIS A 109 15.88 5.48 4.03
C HIS A 109 16.12 4.01 3.67
N HIS A 110 16.85 3.26 4.50
CA HIS A 110 17.08 1.82 4.30
C HIS A 110 15.79 0.97 4.43
N LEU A 111 14.68 1.55 4.88
CA LEU A 111 13.35 0.93 4.90
C LEU A 111 12.46 1.45 3.76
N ILE A 112 12.88 2.50 3.05
CA ILE A 112 12.14 3.09 1.95
C ILE A 112 12.60 2.47 0.63
N SER A 113 11.65 1.91 -0.12
CA SER A 113 11.83 1.50 -1.51
C SER A 113 11.10 2.47 -2.43
N LEU A 114 11.73 2.87 -3.53
CA LEU A 114 11.13 3.73 -4.56
C LEU A 114 10.77 2.90 -5.79
N GLY A 115 9.53 3.00 -6.25
CA GLY A 115 9.05 2.38 -7.48
C GLY A 115 8.53 3.44 -8.45
N PHE A 116 9.10 3.48 -9.65
CA PHE A 116 8.73 4.41 -10.71
C PHE A 116 8.20 3.65 -11.92
N LEU A 117 7.13 4.15 -12.54
CA LEU A 117 6.72 3.71 -13.87
C LEU A 117 6.64 4.90 -14.81
N VAL A 118 7.41 4.85 -15.90
CA VAL A 118 7.35 5.86 -16.96
C VAL A 118 6.58 5.31 -18.15
N SER A 119 5.62 6.08 -18.66
CA SER A 119 4.77 5.70 -19.79
C SER A 119 4.69 6.82 -20.82
N ASP A 120 4.87 6.47 -22.09
CA ASP A 120 4.73 7.34 -23.27
C ASP A 120 5.45 8.70 -23.11
N SER A 121 6.66 8.71 -22.54
CA SER A 121 7.42 9.93 -22.24
C SER A 121 8.55 10.14 -23.25
N GLN A 122 8.73 11.38 -23.73
CA GLN A 122 9.77 11.74 -24.70
C GLN A 122 10.64 12.93 -24.24
N ASP A 123 10.34 13.55 -23.11
CA ASP A 123 11.06 14.70 -22.53
C ASP A 123 12.36 14.38 -21.79
N GLY A 124 12.82 13.12 -21.80
CA GLY A 124 14.02 12.70 -21.06
C GLY A 124 13.76 12.28 -19.61
N THR A 125 12.50 12.02 -19.22
CA THR A 125 12.14 11.59 -17.87
C THR A 125 12.92 10.35 -17.40
N ILE A 126 13.07 9.34 -18.27
CA ILE A 126 13.73 8.07 -17.91
C ILE A 126 15.21 8.30 -17.62
N GLU A 127 15.89 9.02 -18.50
CA GLU A 127 17.32 9.32 -18.40
C GLU A 127 17.60 10.10 -17.11
N LYS A 128 16.77 11.11 -16.81
CA LYS A 128 16.92 11.89 -15.58
C LYS A 128 16.64 11.05 -14.33
N LEU A 129 15.62 10.20 -14.33
CA LEU A 129 15.35 9.25 -13.23
C LEU A 129 16.54 8.31 -12.99
N GLN A 130 17.10 7.73 -14.06
CA GLN A 130 18.25 6.84 -13.97
C GLN A 130 19.49 7.56 -13.42
N GLN A 131 19.74 8.79 -13.87
CA GLN A 131 20.84 9.60 -13.37
C GLN A 131 20.70 9.84 -11.85
N HIS A 132 19.56 10.36 -11.40
CA HIS A 132 19.35 10.63 -9.98
C HIS A 132 19.37 9.34 -9.13
N ALA A 133 18.80 8.24 -9.62
CA ALA A 133 18.86 6.94 -8.94
C ALA A 133 20.31 6.45 -8.76
N GLN A 134 21.16 6.62 -9.77
CA GLN A 134 22.59 6.30 -9.67
C GLN A 134 23.31 7.22 -8.68
N ASP A 135 23.00 8.52 -8.69
CA ASP A 135 23.68 9.49 -7.83
C ASP A 135 23.32 9.29 -6.36
N VAL A 136 22.05 8.99 -6.05
CA VAL A 136 21.63 8.61 -4.70
C VAL A 136 22.27 7.29 -4.27
N SER A 137 22.38 6.32 -5.18
CA SER A 137 23.04 5.04 -4.88
C SER A 137 24.53 5.17 -4.57
N LYS A 138 25.19 6.23 -5.05
CA LYS A 138 26.62 6.52 -4.80
C LYS A 138 26.87 7.29 -3.50
N GLN A 139 25.82 7.77 -2.80
CA GLN A 139 25.99 8.53 -1.57
C GLN A 139 26.76 7.70 -0.52
N GLN A 140 27.70 8.34 0.16
CA GLN A 140 28.65 7.64 1.03
C GLN A 140 27.99 7.15 2.32
N GLU A 141 27.07 7.94 2.87
CA GLU A 141 26.48 7.67 4.16
C GLU A 141 25.35 6.64 4.05
N PRO A 142 25.42 5.51 4.78
CA PRO A 142 24.41 4.45 4.72
C PRO A 142 22.99 4.92 5.03
N TRP A 143 22.82 5.92 5.89
CA TRP A 143 21.50 6.43 6.27
C TRP A 143 20.79 7.19 5.15
N GLN A 144 21.50 7.59 4.09
CA GLN A 144 20.90 8.31 2.95
C GLN A 144 20.48 7.37 1.82
N ARG A 145 20.81 6.07 1.92
CA ARG A 145 20.54 5.10 0.85
C ARG A 145 19.16 4.49 1.01
N PHE A 146 18.35 4.61 -0.05
CA PHE A 146 17.12 3.86 -0.18
C PHE A 146 17.39 2.35 -0.21
N ASN A 147 16.46 1.56 0.33
CA ASN A 147 16.51 0.09 0.28
C ASN A 147 16.63 -0.43 -1.16
N ARG A 148 15.79 0.12 -2.03
CA ARG A 148 15.68 -0.27 -3.44
C ARG A 148 15.14 0.90 -4.24
N ILE A 149 15.64 1.07 -5.46
CA ILE A 149 15.05 1.94 -6.47
C ILE A 149 14.76 1.09 -7.71
N SER A 150 13.50 1.05 -8.13
CA SER A 150 13.04 0.29 -9.29
C SER A 150 12.41 1.23 -10.30
N ILE A 151 12.92 1.24 -11.53
CA ILE A 151 12.41 2.05 -12.64
C ILE A 151 11.86 1.10 -13.69
N PHE A 152 10.56 1.21 -13.95
CA PHE A 152 9.85 0.45 -14.96
C PHE A 152 9.45 1.38 -16.12
N GLN A 153 9.46 0.86 -17.33
CA GLN A 153 8.88 1.53 -18.49
C GLN A 153 7.77 0.66 -19.06
N LYS A 154 6.59 1.25 -19.27
CA LYS A 154 5.48 0.58 -19.96
C LYS A 154 4.64 1.61 -20.68
N ASP A 155 4.65 1.54 -22.00
CA ASP A 155 3.86 2.42 -22.85
C ASP A 155 2.46 1.84 -23.08
N PHE A 156 1.48 2.72 -23.20
CA PHE A 156 0.06 2.39 -23.46
C PHE A 156 -0.46 3.04 -24.75
N ASP A 157 0.42 3.66 -25.53
CA ASP A 157 0.15 4.31 -26.82
C ASP A 157 -0.93 5.39 -26.72
N PHE A 158 -0.97 6.09 -25.58
CA PHE A 158 -1.96 7.12 -25.34
C PHE A 158 -1.43 8.51 -25.67
N VAL A 159 -1.96 9.09 -26.74
CA VAL A 159 -1.66 10.46 -27.14
C VAL A 159 -2.83 11.36 -26.74
N LEU A 160 -2.57 12.40 -25.96
CA LEU A 160 -3.52 13.45 -25.63
C LEU A 160 -3.18 14.73 -26.38
N SER A 161 -4.15 15.31 -27.09
CA SER A 161 -4.16 16.73 -27.44
C SER A 161 -4.46 17.55 -26.18
N GLU A 162 -3.70 18.63 -25.94
CA GLU A 162 -3.92 19.58 -24.82
C GLU A 162 -5.35 20.16 -24.82
N GLU A 163 -5.95 20.32 -25.99
CA GLU A 163 -7.25 20.95 -26.22
C GLU A 163 -8.44 20.10 -25.71
N ASP A 164 -8.26 18.78 -25.55
CA ASP A 164 -9.36 17.85 -25.20
C ASP A 164 -9.31 17.35 -23.75
N ARG A 165 -8.38 17.85 -22.93
CA ARG A 165 -8.11 17.35 -21.56
C ARG A 165 -9.30 17.45 -20.59
N HIS A 166 -10.29 18.27 -20.90
CA HIS A 166 -11.50 18.49 -20.10
C HIS A 166 -12.74 17.79 -20.66
N ASP A 167 -12.65 17.16 -21.83
CA ASP A 167 -13.77 16.41 -22.36
C ASP A 167 -14.00 15.14 -21.53
N TYR A 168 -15.27 14.82 -21.28
CA TYR A 168 -15.68 13.75 -20.38
C TYR A 168 -15.14 12.38 -20.81
N ASP A 169 -15.23 12.07 -22.10
CA ASP A 169 -14.74 10.81 -22.65
C ASP A 169 -13.20 10.70 -22.57
N VAL A 170 -12.51 11.84 -22.67
CA VAL A 170 -11.05 11.93 -22.53
C VAL A 170 -10.63 11.70 -21.09
N GLN A 171 -11.37 12.25 -20.12
CA GLN A 171 -11.14 12.04 -18.69
C GLN A 171 -11.27 10.57 -18.30
N ILE A 172 -12.26 9.85 -18.85
CA ILE A 172 -12.42 8.40 -18.61
C ILE A 172 -11.22 7.63 -19.15
N LYS A 173 -10.86 7.83 -20.43
CA LYS A 173 -9.71 7.15 -21.05
C LYS A 173 -8.40 7.43 -20.29
N ARG A 174 -8.20 8.68 -19.89
CA ARG A 174 -7.02 9.07 -19.08
C ARG A 174 -6.97 8.30 -17.77
N ARG A 175 -8.08 8.23 -17.03
CA ARG A 175 -8.16 7.48 -15.76
C ARG A 175 -7.99 5.97 -15.95
N GLU A 176 -8.50 5.42 -17.05
CA GLU A 176 -8.30 4.01 -17.40
C GLU A 176 -6.80 3.70 -17.54
N ILE A 177 -6.07 4.53 -18.29
CA ILE A 177 -4.63 4.34 -18.51
C ILE A 177 -3.84 4.59 -17.23
N MET A 178 -4.16 5.64 -16.47
CA MET A 178 -3.57 5.85 -15.14
C MET A 178 -3.77 4.64 -14.23
N SER A 179 -4.94 4.02 -14.26
CA SER A 179 -5.24 2.81 -13.49
C SER A 179 -4.39 1.62 -13.95
N LYS A 180 -4.23 1.43 -15.27
CA LYS A 180 -3.33 0.40 -15.82
C LYS A 180 -1.89 0.65 -15.36
N SER A 181 -1.38 1.87 -15.51
CA SER A 181 -0.03 2.24 -15.05
C SER A 181 0.18 1.95 -13.57
N ARG A 182 -0.75 2.33 -12.70
CA ARG A 182 -0.68 2.07 -11.26
C ARG A 182 -0.70 0.55 -10.97
N ASN A 183 -1.54 -0.22 -11.64
CA ASN A 183 -1.59 -1.68 -11.47
C ASN A 183 -0.27 -2.35 -11.87
N TYR A 184 0.29 -2.00 -13.04
CA TYR A 184 1.58 -2.55 -13.47
C TYR A 184 2.70 -2.16 -12.51
N LEU A 185 2.73 -0.91 -12.07
CA LEU A 185 3.75 -0.42 -11.14
C LEU A 185 3.70 -1.18 -9.81
N LEU A 186 2.53 -1.24 -9.16
CA LEU A 186 2.36 -1.95 -7.89
C LEU A 186 2.73 -3.43 -8.04
N ALA A 187 2.19 -4.12 -9.05
CA ALA A 187 2.44 -5.55 -9.25
C ALA A 187 3.91 -5.87 -9.54
N SER A 188 4.67 -4.93 -10.12
CA SER A 188 6.08 -5.14 -10.44
C SER A 188 7.02 -4.75 -9.29
N ALA A 189 6.60 -3.82 -8.42
CA ALA A 189 7.44 -3.24 -7.38
C ALA A 189 7.19 -3.83 -5.98
N LEU A 190 6.00 -4.38 -5.72
CA LEU A 190 5.60 -4.91 -4.42
C LEU A 190 6.32 -6.22 -4.11
N THR A 191 6.85 -6.32 -2.89
CA THR A 191 7.49 -7.52 -2.34
C THR A 191 6.89 -7.85 -0.98
N GLU A 192 7.14 -9.07 -0.51
CA GLU A 192 6.57 -9.67 0.71
C GLU A 192 6.94 -8.94 2.01
N ASP A 193 8.00 -8.14 1.99
CA ASP A 193 8.53 -7.36 3.12
C ASP A 193 7.87 -5.98 3.27
N ILE A 194 7.15 -5.50 2.25
CA ILE A 194 6.55 -4.17 2.24
C ILE A 194 5.31 -4.12 3.14
N ALA A 195 5.37 -3.31 4.20
CA ALA A 195 4.27 -3.10 5.13
C ALA A 195 3.31 -1.98 4.68
N TRP A 196 3.86 -0.91 4.07
CA TRP A 196 3.08 0.25 3.62
C TRP A 196 3.38 0.60 2.17
N VAL A 197 2.35 1.05 1.45
CA VAL A 197 2.49 1.62 0.12
C VAL A 197 2.03 3.07 0.15
N LEU A 198 2.91 3.98 -0.24
CA LEU A 198 2.61 5.40 -0.41
C LEU A 198 2.51 5.71 -1.91
N TRP A 199 1.32 6.05 -2.38
CA TRP A 199 1.15 6.63 -3.70
C TRP A 199 1.50 8.12 -3.64
N LEU A 200 2.56 8.51 -4.33
CA LEU A 200 3.03 9.89 -4.37
C LEU A 200 3.10 10.35 -5.82
N ASP A 201 2.21 11.27 -6.21
CA ASP A 201 2.24 11.79 -7.57
C ASP A 201 3.46 12.73 -7.75
N GLY A 202 4.04 12.68 -8.94
CA GLY A 202 5.31 13.35 -9.24
C GLY A 202 5.28 14.88 -9.23
N ASP A 203 4.09 15.47 -9.29
CA ASP A 203 3.85 16.91 -9.26
C ASP A 203 3.56 17.45 -7.86
N VAL A 204 3.58 16.60 -6.82
CA VAL A 204 3.54 17.05 -5.42
C VAL A 204 4.92 17.58 -5.01
N ILE A 205 5.03 18.91 -4.95
CA ILE A 205 6.31 19.60 -4.76
C ILE A 205 6.65 19.91 -3.29
N GLU A 206 5.73 19.72 -2.36
CA GLU A 206 5.92 20.03 -0.95
C GLU A 206 5.09 19.11 -0.05
N TYR A 207 5.72 18.61 1.01
CA TYR A 207 5.13 17.85 2.12
C TYR A 207 6.09 17.89 3.32
N PRO A 208 5.61 17.70 4.56
CA PRO A 208 6.50 17.65 5.72
C PRO A 208 7.49 16.49 5.61
N ALA A 209 8.70 16.67 6.16
CA ALA A 209 9.71 15.61 6.20
C ALA A 209 9.24 14.36 6.99
N THR A 210 8.29 14.55 7.90
CA THR A 210 7.65 13.50 8.72
C THR A 210 6.47 12.82 8.04
N LEU A 211 6.26 13.01 6.73
CA LEU A 211 5.07 12.54 6.00
C LEU A 211 4.73 11.07 6.28
N ILE A 212 5.73 10.18 6.26
CA ILE A 212 5.50 8.74 6.43
C ILE A 212 5.10 8.44 7.88
N GLU A 213 5.83 9.00 8.85
CA GLU A 213 5.54 8.86 10.28
C GLU A 213 4.14 9.39 10.61
N ASP A 214 3.80 10.57 10.10
CA ASP A 214 2.51 11.22 10.32
C ASP A 214 1.36 10.35 9.79
N LEU A 215 1.46 9.83 8.57
CA LEU A 215 0.44 8.96 7.99
C LEU A 215 0.35 7.62 8.72
N THR A 216 1.48 6.91 8.88
CA THR A 216 1.49 5.58 9.50
C THR A 216 1.03 5.59 10.95
N SER A 217 1.25 6.69 11.68
CA SER A 217 0.78 6.87 13.06
C SER A 217 -0.74 6.87 13.22
N MET A 218 -1.52 7.13 12.15
CA MET A 218 -2.98 7.17 12.22
C MET A 218 -3.63 5.78 12.25
N ASP A 219 -2.87 4.72 11.92
CA ASP A 219 -3.30 3.33 12.04
C ASP A 219 -4.62 3.04 11.29
N LYS A 220 -4.64 3.36 9.98
CA LYS A 220 -5.78 3.08 9.09
C LYS A 220 -5.31 2.29 7.87
N ASP A 221 -6.21 1.46 7.36
CA ASP A 221 -5.98 0.65 6.15
C ASP A 221 -5.67 1.53 4.93
N VAL A 222 -6.35 2.68 4.82
CA VAL A 222 -6.15 3.67 3.76
C VAL A 222 -6.26 5.07 4.36
N ILE A 223 -5.27 5.91 4.07
CA ILE A 223 -5.21 7.30 4.49
C ILE A 223 -4.90 8.13 3.25
N VAL A 224 -5.61 9.23 3.09
CA VAL A 224 -5.33 10.18 2.01
C VAL A 224 -5.13 11.57 2.61
N PRO A 225 -3.93 12.15 2.50
CA PRO A 225 -3.71 13.53 2.90
C PRO A 225 -4.46 14.47 1.96
N ASN A 226 -4.84 15.64 2.47
CA ASN A 226 -5.47 16.67 1.64
C ASN A 226 -4.40 17.36 0.78
N CYS A 227 -4.56 17.35 -0.54
CA CYS A 227 -3.62 17.98 -1.47
C CYS A 227 -4.05 19.43 -1.76
N TRP A 228 -3.15 20.37 -1.47
CA TRP A 228 -3.36 21.80 -1.67
C TRP A 228 -2.46 22.34 -2.78
N TRP A 229 -2.93 23.39 -3.45
CA TRP A 229 -2.10 24.26 -4.27
C TRP A 229 -1.97 25.60 -3.53
N HIS A 230 -0.78 26.18 -3.60
CA HIS A 230 -0.52 27.52 -3.10
C HIS A 230 0.19 28.33 -4.19
N SER A 231 -0.26 29.55 -4.37
CA SER A 231 0.38 30.61 -5.15
C SER A 231 0.75 31.75 -4.20
N TYR A 232 1.46 32.77 -4.69
CA TYR A 232 1.95 33.87 -3.86
C TYR A 232 0.85 34.59 -3.06
N ASN A 233 -0.40 34.55 -3.54
CA ASN A 233 -1.53 35.29 -2.97
C ASN A 233 -2.75 34.42 -2.63
N GLU A 234 -2.76 33.14 -3.00
CA GLU A 234 -3.96 32.29 -2.94
C GLU A 234 -3.59 30.86 -2.62
N GLU A 235 -4.43 30.20 -1.82
CA GLU A 235 -4.31 28.78 -1.51
C GLU A 235 -5.67 28.11 -1.70
N GLY A 236 -5.64 26.86 -2.12
CA GLY A 236 -6.84 26.06 -2.26
C GLY A 236 -6.57 24.58 -2.34
N GLY A 237 -7.62 23.81 -2.13
CA GLY A 237 -7.65 22.37 -2.27
C GLY A 237 -7.61 22.04 -3.74
N TYR A 238 -6.60 21.26 -4.10
CA TYR A 238 -6.34 20.86 -5.47
C TYR A 238 -7.10 19.58 -5.79
N ASP A 239 -6.86 18.53 -5.00
CA ASP A 239 -7.44 17.22 -5.25
C ASP A 239 -8.87 17.12 -4.71
N LYS A 240 -9.79 16.83 -5.61
CA LYS A 240 -11.23 16.71 -5.36
C LYS A 240 -11.73 15.27 -5.51
N ASN A 241 -10.82 14.31 -5.65
CA ASN A 241 -11.11 12.88 -5.70
C ASN A 241 -11.29 12.26 -4.31
N ASN A 242 -11.03 13.01 -3.24
CA ASN A 242 -11.30 12.62 -1.86
C ASN A 242 -12.64 13.18 -1.41
N TRP A 243 -13.63 12.30 -1.24
CA TRP A 243 -14.97 12.68 -0.85
C TRP A 243 -15.67 11.55 -0.10
N GLN A 244 -16.62 11.94 0.74
CA GLN A 244 -17.56 11.05 1.41
C GLN A 244 -18.88 11.07 0.64
N GLU A 245 -19.40 9.88 0.37
CA GLU A 245 -20.70 9.65 -0.22
C GLU A 245 -21.84 10.26 0.61
N THR A 246 -22.92 10.64 -0.06
CA THR A 246 -24.15 11.15 0.53
C THR A 246 -25.32 10.24 0.15
N ASN A 247 -26.45 10.39 0.85
CA ASN A 247 -27.67 9.67 0.48
C ASN A 247 -28.11 10.02 -0.95
N GLU A 248 -27.92 11.28 -1.36
CA GLU A 248 -28.20 11.73 -2.72
C GLU A 248 -27.25 11.11 -3.76
N SER A 249 -25.95 10.98 -3.47
CA SER A 249 -25.02 10.35 -4.40
C SER A 249 -25.25 8.85 -4.53
N TRP A 250 -25.61 8.15 -3.45
CA TRP A 250 -26.02 6.75 -3.54
C TRP A 250 -27.31 6.56 -4.32
N ALA A 251 -28.32 7.40 -4.09
CA ALA A 251 -29.56 7.36 -4.85
C ALA A 251 -29.28 7.61 -6.35
N PHE A 252 -28.41 8.57 -6.67
CA PHE A 252 -28.00 8.82 -8.04
C PHE A 252 -27.26 7.63 -8.66
N GLN A 253 -26.29 7.03 -7.95
CA GLN A 253 -25.56 5.85 -8.41
C GLN A 253 -26.48 4.67 -8.76
N SER A 254 -27.58 4.49 -8.04
CA SER A 254 -28.56 3.43 -8.33
C SER A 254 -29.27 3.58 -9.68
N THR A 255 -29.21 4.76 -10.29
CA THR A 255 -29.80 5.05 -11.61
C THR A 255 -28.85 4.79 -12.78
N LEU A 256 -27.55 4.58 -12.48
CA LEU A 256 -26.50 4.42 -13.47
C LEU A 256 -26.48 3.01 -14.04
N LYS A 257 -26.04 2.90 -15.28
CA LYS A 257 -25.74 1.60 -15.89
C LYS A 257 -24.41 1.08 -15.33
N PRO A 258 -24.18 -0.25 -15.31
CA PRO A 258 -22.91 -0.82 -14.89
C PRO A 258 -21.67 -0.32 -15.66
N THR A 259 -21.87 0.23 -16.85
CA THR A 259 -20.81 0.78 -17.72
C THR A 259 -20.53 2.26 -17.48
N ASP A 260 -21.38 2.95 -16.74
CA ASP A 260 -21.25 4.39 -16.54
C ASP A 260 -20.15 4.66 -15.49
N VAL A 261 -19.23 5.56 -15.82
CA VAL A 261 -18.10 5.90 -14.94
C VAL A 261 -18.33 7.28 -14.33
N LEU A 262 -18.31 7.32 -13.00
CA LEU A 262 -18.33 8.56 -12.24
C LEU A 262 -16.93 9.13 -12.10
N VAL A 263 -16.70 10.32 -12.63
CA VAL A 263 -15.50 11.10 -12.37
C VAL A 263 -15.86 12.49 -11.86
N GLU A 264 -14.87 13.18 -11.31
CA GLU A 264 -15.05 14.55 -10.87
C GLU A 264 -15.56 15.43 -12.03
N GLY A 265 -16.65 16.18 -11.78
CA GLY A 265 -17.22 17.13 -12.74
C GLY A 265 -18.23 16.54 -13.74
N THR A 266 -18.46 15.23 -13.75
CA THR A 266 -19.33 14.59 -14.75
C THR A 266 -20.82 14.90 -14.60
N TYR A 267 -21.35 14.90 -13.38
CA TYR A 267 -22.78 15.04 -13.15
C TYR A 267 -23.06 16.27 -12.30
N VAL A 268 -23.55 17.31 -12.97
CA VAL A 268 -23.93 18.58 -12.34
C VAL A 268 -25.14 18.33 -11.43
N GLY A 269 -24.98 18.61 -10.13
CA GLY A 269 -26.08 18.58 -9.15
C GLY A 269 -26.04 17.44 -8.13
N VAL A 270 -25.12 16.48 -8.27
CA VAL A 270 -24.90 15.45 -7.24
C VAL A 270 -23.97 16.02 -6.17
N ARG A 271 -24.48 16.16 -4.94
CA ARG A 271 -23.70 16.68 -3.83
C ARG A 271 -22.92 15.56 -3.15
N VAL A 272 -21.65 15.83 -2.92
CA VAL A 272 -20.72 14.95 -2.22
C VAL A 272 -20.07 15.74 -1.08
N ASN A 273 -19.73 15.07 0.01
CA ASN A 273 -19.06 15.72 1.13
C ASN A 273 -17.56 15.75 0.84
N ARG A 274 -16.97 16.94 0.67
CA ARG A 274 -15.52 17.09 0.53
C ARG A 274 -14.95 17.71 1.79
N ILE A 275 -13.74 17.32 2.14
CA ILE A 275 -12.99 17.98 3.21
C ILE A 275 -12.90 19.48 2.84
N PRO A 276 -13.29 20.40 3.76
CA PRO A 276 -13.30 21.83 3.47
C PRO A 276 -11.95 22.30 2.95
N VAL A 277 -12.00 22.91 1.78
CA VAL A 277 -10.88 23.53 1.07
C VAL A 277 -10.51 24.89 1.71
N SER A 278 -11.25 25.32 2.74
CA SER A 278 -10.94 26.49 3.55
C SER A 278 -11.46 26.29 4.98
N GLY A 279 -10.71 26.80 5.97
CA GLY A 279 -11.22 27.01 7.33
C GLY A 279 -11.37 25.77 8.22
N LEU A 280 -10.56 24.73 8.05
CA LEU A 280 -10.55 23.61 9.00
C LEU A 280 -10.02 24.06 10.36
N THR A 281 -10.83 23.86 11.40
CA THR A 281 -10.38 23.92 12.79
C THR A 281 -10.24 22.49 13.32
N LEU A 282 -9.42 22.26 14.36
CA LEU A 282 -9.30 20.96 15.03
C LEU A 282 -10.65 20.36 15.45
N ALA A 283 -11.66 21.20 15.70
CA ALA A 283 -13.02 20.77 16.05
C ALA A 283 -13.84 20.17 14.88
N SER A 284 -13.50 20.50 13.62
CA SER A 284 -14.16 19.92 12.43
C SER A 284 -13.59 18.55 12.02
N LEU A 285 -12.37 18.22 12.45
CA LEU A 285 -11.74 16.93 12.16
C LEU A 285 -12.34 15.78 12.99
N ASN A 286 -12.79 16.04 14.22
CA ASN A 286 -13.38 15.03 15.11
C ASN A 286 -14.86 14.68 14.79
N ARG A 287 -15.43 15.22 13.70
CA ARG A 287 -16.82 14.94 13.26
C ARG A 287 -16.91 14.24 11.90
N LEU A 288 -15.78 14.02 11.25
CA LEU A 288 -15.66 13.20 10.04
C LEU A 288 -15.22 11.80 10.46
#